data_AF-A0ABC8C573-F1
#
_entry.id   AF-A0ABC8C573-F1
#
_cell.length_a   1.000
_cell.length_b   1.000
_cell.length_c   1.000
_cell.angle_alpha   90.00
_cell.angle_beta   90.00
_cell.angle_gamma   90.00
#
_symmetry.space_group_name_H-M   'P 1'
#
loop_
_entity.id
_entity.type
_entity.pdbx_description
1 polymer ?
#
loop_
_entity_poly.entity_id
_entity_poly.type
_entity_poly.pdbx_seq_one_letter_code
_entity_poly.pdbx_strand_id
1 'polypeptide(L)'
;MNKCTSVVFLSPTNHVVSLFAPVHRLEARHVLCELGEDHDDDHADMVWDEGGRPGSAVWARWNGQDVKLASLPWCPALTAEEDACGLFADHPSAHTWDVTDPTLEALRQELAKERPHRSPEFTEEGGE
;
A
#
# COMPACT_ATOMS: atom_id res chain seq x y z
N MET A 1 -11.88 -1.07 -7.89
CA MET A 1 -12.04 -2.11 -6.85
C MET A 1 -11.80 -1.46 -5.50
N ASN A 2 -12.53 -1.76 -4.42
CA ASN A 2 -12.20 -1.11 -3.15
C ASN A 2 -10.96 -1.73 -2.52
N LYS A 3 -10.29 -0.99 -1.64
CA LYS A 3 -9.15 -1.47 -0.87
C LYS A 3 -9.59 -2.54 0.15
N CYS A 4 -8.79 -3.59 0.27
CA CYS A 4 -8.97 -4.62 1.29
C CYS A 4 -8.79 -4.02 2.69
N THR A 5 -9.72 -4.33 3.61
CA THR A 5 -9.71 -3.77 4.97
C THR A 5 -9.04 -4.68 6.01
N SER A 6 -8.35 -5.75 5.56
CA SER A 6 -7.66 -6.68 6.46
C SER A 6 -6.50 -5.98 7.16
N VAL A 7 -6.38 -6.21 8.47
CA VAL A 7 -5.34 -5.61 9.32
C VAL A 7 -4.70 -6.68 10.18
N VAL A 8 -3.39 -6.58 10.39
CA VAL A 8 -2.67 -7.42 11.36
C VAL A 8 -1.70 -6.59 12.19
N PHE A 9 -1.42 -7.05 13.41
CA PHE A 9 -0.37 -6.45 14.24
C PHE A 9 0.96 -7.13 13.93
N LEU A 10 1.84 -6.42 13.23
CA LEU A 10 3.21 -6.85 12.96
C LEU A 10 4.04 -6.64 14.24
N SER A 11 4.37 -7.73 14.93
CA SER A 11 5.23 -7.71 16.13
C SER A 11 6.51 -8.53 15.87
N PRO A 12 7.56 -7.91 15.32
CA PRO A 12 8.81 -8.61 15.06
C PRO A 12 9.49 -9.00 16.39
N THR A 13 10.00 -10.23 16.46
CA THR A 13 10.77 -10.66 17.63
C THR A 13 12.08 -9.89 17.74
N ASN A 14 12.64 -9.79 18.96
CA ASN A 14 13.90 -9.07 19.20
C ASN A 14 15.05 -9.53 18.30
N HIS A 15 15.08 -10.82 17.93
CA HIS A 15 16.08 -11.37 17.02
C HIS A 15 15.93 -10.82 15.59
N VAL A 16 14.69 -10.72 15.09
CA VAL A 16 14.40 -10.13 13.78
C VAL A 16 14.73 -8.63 13.80
N VAL A 17 14.32 -7.89 14.83
CA VAL A 17 14.66 -6.46 14.97
C VAL A 17 16.17 -6.26 14.96
N SER A 18 16.92 -7.08 15.70
CA SER A 18 18.37 -6.99 15.80
C SER A 18 19.07 -7.28 14.46
N LEU A 19 18.53 -8.20 13.65
CA LEU A 19 19.07 -8.53 12.33
C LEU A 19 19.00 -7.33 11.37
N PHE A 20 17.92 -6.55 11.44
CA PHE A 20 17.68 -5.43 10.52
C PHE A 20 18.12 -4.07 11.06
N ALA A 21 18.35 -3.91 12.37
CA ALA A 21 18.71 -2.64 12.99
C ALA A 21 19.82 -1.82 12.29
N PRO A 22 20.85 -2.43 11.66
CA PRO A 22 21.86 -1.67 10.91
C PRO A 22 21.37 -0.98 9.63
N VAL A 23 20.25 -1.46 9.06
CA VAL A 23 19.72 -1.01 7.76
C VAL A 23 18.33 -0.39 7.89
N HIS A 24 17.44 -0.97 8.70
CA HIS A 24 16.09 -0.46 8.93
C HIS A 24 15.62 -0.72 10.37
N ARG A 25 14.91 0.25 10.95
CA ARG A 25 14.26 0.08 12.25
C ARG A 25 12.90 -0.59 12.07
N LEU A 26 12.84 -1.87 12.41
CA LEU A 26 11.60 -2.65 12.46
C LEU A 26 10.90 -2.40 13.80
N GLU A 27 9.81 -1.64 13.77
CA GLU A 27 8.97 -1.35 14.95
C GLU A 27 7.67 -2.15 14.89
N ALA A 28 7.13 -2.46 16.07
CA ALA A 28 5.82 -3.10 16.17
C ALA A 28 4.72 -2.12 15.74
N ARG A 29 3.84 -2.52 14.83
CA ARG A 29 2.81 -1.65 14.25
C ARG A 29 1.62 -2.44 13.71
N HIS A 30 0.50 -1.77 13.53
CA HIS A 30 -0.59 -2.31 12.72
C HIS A 30 -0.27 -2.04 11.24
N VAL A 31 -0.49 -3.05 10.40
CA VAL A 31 -0.35 -2.96 8.95
C VAL A 31 -1.69 -3.27 8.30
N LEU A 32 -2.06 -2.48 7.29
CA LEU A 32 -3.32 -2.57 6.54
C LEU A 32 -3.02 -3.14 5.16
N CYS A 33 -3.87 -4.04 4.66
CA CYS A 33 -3.68 -4.60 3.32
C CYS A 33 -3.75 -3.52 2.24
N GLU A 34 -2.73 -3.45 1.38
CA GLU A 34 -2.65 -2.51 0.25
C GLU A 34 -3.26 -3.07 -1.05
N LEU A 35 -3.69 -4.33 -1.03
CA LEU A 35 -4.37 -4.97 -2.16
C LEU A 35 -5.83 -4.52 -2.27
N GLY A 36 -6.40 -4.62 -3.46
CA GLY A 36 -7.84 -4.52 -3.64
C GLY A 36 -8.59 -5.68 -2.98
N GLU A 37 -9.87 -5.50 -2.68
CA GLU A 37 -10.76 -6.55 -2.14
C GLU A 37 -10.90 -7.75 -3.11
N ASP A 38 -11.50 -8.84 -2.64
CA ASP A 38 -11.72 -10.08 -3.42
C ASP A 38 -10.44 -10.76 -3.93
N HIS A 39 -9.38 -10.75 -3.12
CA HIS A 39 -8.16 -11.53 -3.36
C HIS A 39 -8.11 -12.78 -2.47
N ASP A 40 -7.73 -13.93 -3.04
CA ASP A 40 -7.67 -15.22 -2.33
C ASP A 40 -6.29 -15.53 -1.71
N ASP A 41 -5.26 -14.78 -2.11
CA ASP A 41 -3.88 -14.91 -1.63
C ASP A 41 -3.63 -14.17 -0.30
N ASP A 42 -2.44 -14.35 0.27
CA ASP A 42 -1.99 -13.59 1.46
C ASP A 42 -2.18 -12.08 1.26
N HIS A 43 -2.74 -11.43 2.28
CA HIS A 43 -2.75 -9.97 2.39
C HIS A 43 -1.32 -9.42 2.41
N ALA A 44 -1.13 -8.17 2.02
CA ALA A 44 0.19 -7.58 1.93
C ALA A 44 0.23 -6.09 2.27
N ASP A 45 1.31 -5.67 2.94
CA ASP A 45 1.68 -4.27 3.19
C ASP A 45 3.19 -4.09 3.01
N MET A 46 3.60 -2.96 2.43
CA MET A 46 5.01 -2.64 2.24
C MET A 46 5.63 -2.20 3.57
N VAL A 47 6.71 -2.86 3.99
CA VAL A 47 7.41 -2.52 5.23
C VAL A 47 8.46 -1.45 5.02
N TRP A 48 9.30 -1.62 3.99
CA TRP A 48 10.24 -0.62 3.50
C TRP A 48 10.67 -0.93 2.06
N ASP A 49 11.11 0.11 1.36
CA ASP A 49 11.77 0.02 0.05
C ASP A 49 13.26 -0.30 0.24
N GLU A 50 13.77 -1.30 -0.49
CA GLU A 50 15.19 -1.68 -0.47
C GLU A 50 16.02 -0.88 -1.48
N GLY A 51 15.37 -0.16 -2.40
CA GLY A 51 15.99 0.62 -3.46
C GLY A 51 16.77 -0.22 -4.48
N GLY A 52 17.64 0.44 -5.23
CA GLY A 52 18.51 -0.23 -6.22
C GLY A 52 17.88 -0.49 -7.59
N ARG A 53 18.61 -1.19 -8.47
CA ARG A 53 18.16 -1.63 -9.80
C ARG A 53 18.61 -3.07 -10.08
N PRO A 54 17.68 -4.03 -10.32
CA PRO A 54 16.24 -3.87 -10.17
C PRO A 54 15.86 -3.60 -8.70
N GLY A 55 14.86 -2.75 -8.47
CA GLY A 55 14.41 -2.40 -7.13
C GLY A 55 13.51 -3.49 -6.53
N SER A 56 13.56 -3.64 -5.21
CA SER A 56 12.67 -4.49 -4.44
C SER A 56 12.20 -3.77 -3.18
N ALA A 57 11.21 -4.35 -2.51
CA ALA A 57 10.77 -3.90 -1.19
C ALA A 57 10.56 -5.11 -0.30
N VAL A 58 10.64 -4.90 1.01
CA VAL A 58 10.23 -5.89 1.99
C VAL A 58 8.75 -5.72 2.29
N TRP A 59 8.01 -6.81 2.14
CA TRP A 59 6.57 -6.89 2.34
C TRP A 59 6.25 -7.73 3.55
N ALA A 60 5.30 -7.27 4.37
CA ALA A 60 4.62 -8.09 5.34
C ALA A 60 3.47 -8.77 4.62
N ARG A 61 3.49 -10.10 4.60
CA ARG A 61 2.43 -10.93 4.01
C ARG A 61 1.76 -11.77 5.07
N TRP A 62 0.43 -11.84 5.06
CA TRP A 62 -0.29 -12.58 6.09
C TRP A 62 -1.56 -13.27 5.63
N ASN A 63 -1.85 -14.37 6.30
CA ASN A 63 -3.14 -15.04 6.29
C ASN A 63 -3.56 -15.32 7.74
N GLY A 64 -4.70 -14.77 8.15
CA GLY A 64 -5.09 -14.77 9.56
C GLY A 64 -4.11 -14.00 10.43
N GLN A 65 -3.36 -14.70 11.28
CA GLN A 65 -2.36 -14.12 12.20
C GLN A 65 -0.92 -14.55 11.89
N ASP A 66 -0.72 -15.38 10.86
CA ASP A 66 0.62 -15.79 10.42
C ASP A 66 1.19 -14.71 9.52
N VAL A 67 2.23 -14.00 9.97
CA VAL A 67 2.86 -12.89 9.26
C VAL A 67 4.28 -13.29 8.84
N LYS A 68 4.58 -13.11 7.55
CA LYS A 68 5.87 -13.38 6.94
C LYS A 68 6.45 -12.10 6.35
N LEU A 69 7.76 -11.92 6.47
CA LEU A 69 8.48 -10.87 5.77
C LEU A 69 9.16 -11.46 4.54
N ALA A 70 8.95 -10.86 3.38
CA ALA A 70 9.57 -11.28 2.13
C ALA A 70 10.07 -10.06 1.35
N SER A 71 11.32 -10.13 0.87
CA SER A 71 11.80 -9.21 -0.17
C SER A 71 11.22 -9.66 -1.50
N LEU A 72 10.44 -8.78 -2.14
CA LEU A 72 9.80 -9.03 -3.43
C LEU A 72 10.10 -7.87 -4.39
N PRO A 73 10.34 -8.17 -5.68
CA PRO A 73 10.55 -7.13 -6.69
C PRO A 73 9.28 -6.29 -6.86
N TRP A 74 9.45 -5.05 -7.28
CA TRP A 74 8.32 -4.19 -7.67
C TRP A 74 7.60 -4.75 -8.91
N CYS A 75 6.29 -4.50 -8.98
CA CYS A 75 5.49 -4.79 -10.17
C CYS A 75 6.05 -3.99 -11.37
N PRO A 76 6.31 -4.63 -12.53
CA PRO A 76 6.89 -3.94 -13.67
C PRO A 76 5.86 -3.14 -14.49
N ALA A 77 4.58 -3.19 -14.11
CA ALA A 77 3.51 -2.52 -14.84
C ALA A 77 3.61 -1.00 -14.71
N LEU A 78 3.41 -0.32 -15.84
CA LEU A 78 3.35 1.13 -15.95
C LEU A 78 2.03 1.53 -16.62
N THR A 79 1.47 2.68 -16.25
CA THR A 79 0.39 3.33 -17.01
C THR A 79 0.94 3.93 -18.32
N ALA A 80 0.04 4.48 -19.15
CA ALA A 80 0.45 5.20 -20.36
C ALA A 80 1.25 6.49 -20.04
N GLU A 81 1.01 7.05 -18.86
CA GLU A 81 1.67 8.22 -18.29
C GLU A 81 2.98 7.88 -17.55
N GLU A 82 3.42 6.62 -17.63
CA GLU A 82 4.60 6.08 -16.94
C GLU A 82 4.49 6.01 -15.41
N ASP A 83 3.28 6.05 -14.85
CA ASP A 83 3.08 5.82 -13.42
C ASP A 83 3.28 4.34 -13.09
N ALA A 84 4.10 4.07 -12.07
CA ALA A 84 4.44 2.71 -11.67
C ALA A 84 3.44 2.13 -10.66
N CYS A 85 3.21 0.82 -10.75
CA CYS A 85 2.39 0.12 -9.77
C CYS A 85 3.18 0.00 -8.46
N GLY A 86 2.61 0.50 -7.37
CA GLY A 86 3.20 0.47 -6.04
C GLY A 86 3.09 -0.87 -5.31
N LEU A 87 2.85 -1.97 -6.02
CA LEU A 87 2.72 -3.32 -5.45
C LEU A 87 3.90 -4.22 -5.89
N PHE A 88 4.06 -5.37 -5.23
CA PHE A 88 5.05 -6.38 -5.61
C PHE A 88 4.70 -7.08 -6.93
N ALA A 89 5.68 -7.67 -7.62
CA ALA A 89 5.43 -8.44 -8.83
C ALA A 89 4.52 -9.65 -8.57
N ASP A 90 3.65 -9.96 -9.53
CA ASP A 90 2.65 -11.03 -9.43
C ASP A 90 1.70 -10.89 -8.22
N HIS A 91 1.40 -9.64 -7.83
CA HIS A 91 0.36 -9.38 -6.83
C HIS A 91 -1.01 -9.86 -7.34
N PRO A 92 -1.90 -10.36 -6.45
CA PRO A 92 -3.12 -11.06 -6.84
C PRO A 92 -4.30 -10.12 -7.12
N SER A 93 -4.15 -8.81 -6.90
CA SER A 93 -5.24 -7.83 -7.04
C SER A 93 -5.11 -7.02 -8.32
N ALA A 94 -6.04 -6.09 -8.52
CA ALA A 94 -5.85 -5.04 -9.51
C ALA A 94 -4.62 -4.17 -9.16
N HIS A 95 -4.07 -3.48 -10.17
CA HIS A 95 -2.95 -2.56 -9.95
C HIS A 95 -3.35 -1.40 -9.03
N THR A 96 -2.37 -0.75 -8.41
CA THR A 96 -2.59 0.32 -7.42
C THR A 96 -3.54 1.42 -7.90
N TRP A 97 -3.47 1.79 -9.17
CA TRP A 97 -4.34 2.82 -9.78
C TRP A 97 -5.80 2.36 -9.97
N ASP A 98 -6.07 1.06 -9.95
CA ASP A 98 -7.42 0.47 -10.06
C ASP A 98 -8.06 0.16 -8.68
N VAL A 99 -7.30 0.40 -7.60
CA VAL A 99 -7.74 0.20 -6.22
C VAL A 99 -8.10 1.55 -5.59
N THR A 100 -9.33 1.65 -5.09
CA THR A 100 -9.87 2.83 -4.44
C THR A 100 -9.95 2.60 -2.94
N ASP A 101 -9.39 3.49 -2.13
CA ASP A 101 -9.65 3.53 -0.69
C ASP A 101 -10.85 4.46 -0.43
N PRO A 102 -12.04 3.93 -0.10
CA PRO A 102 -13.23 4.76 0.08
C PRO A 102 -13.11 5.75 1.25
N THR A 103 -12.28 5.43 2.25
CA THR A 103 -12.04 6.32 3.39
C THR A 103 -11.20 7.50 2.97
N LEU A 104 -10.15 7.24 2.18
CA LEU A 104 -9.29 8.29 1.66
C LEU A 104 -10.05 9.19 0.66
N GLU A 105 -10.89 8.62 -0.19
CA GLU A 105 -11.75 9.39 -1.10
C GLU A 105 -12.73 10.29 -0.35
N ALA A 106 -13.41 9.75 0.68
CA ALA A 106 -14.30 10.56 1.50
C ALA A 106 -13.55 11.71 2.22
N LEU A 107 -12.34 11.44 2.72
CA LEU A 107 -11.50 12.47 3.33
C LEU A 107 -11.07 13.54 2.32
N ARG A 108 -10.67 13.14 1.10
CA ARG A 108 -10.32 14.06 0.00
C ARG A 108 -11.49 14.97 -0.36
N GLN A 109 -12.68 14.40 -0.50
CA GLN A 109 -13.90 15.15 -0.78
C GLN A 109 -14.21 16.18 0.30
N GLU A 110 -14.08 15.81 1.59
CA GLU A 110 -14.34 16.75 2.68
C GLU A 110 -13.30 17.87 2.73
N LEU A 111 -12.02 17.54 2.54
CA LEU A 111 -10.94 18.53 2.45
C LEU A 111 -11.14 19.49 1.27
N ALA A 112 -11.63 18.99 0.13
CA ALA A 112 -11.93 19.82 -1.04
C ALA A 112 -13.04 20.85 -0.74
N LYS A 113 -14.09 20.47 0.00
CA LYS A 113 -15.13 21.41 0.45
C LYS A 113 -14.57 22.51 1.36
N GLU A 114 -13.68 22.15 2.28
CA GLU A 114 -13.06 23.12 3.19
C GLU A 114 -12.04 24.04 2.49
N ARG A 115 -11.33 23.53 1.46
CA ARG A 115 -10.19 24.19 0.82
C ARG A 115 -10.24 24.11 -0.72
N PRO A 116 -11.27 24.67 -1.38
CA PRO A 116 -11.49 24.50 -2.82
C PRO A 116 -10.34 25.00 -3.70
N HIS A 117 -9.66 26.08 -3.28
CA HIS A 117 -8.51 26.65 -3.98
C HIS A 117 -7.24 25.77 -3.98
N ARG A 118 -7.22 24.68 -3.22
CA ARG A 118 -6.12 23.69 -3.20
C ARG A 118 -6.49 22.37 -3.87
N SER A 119 -7.72 22.26 -4.38
CA SER A 119 -8.30 21.02 -4.88
C SER A 119 -9.12 21.28 -6.16
N PRO A 120 -8.48 21.80 -7.22
CA PRO A 120 -9.18 22.16 -8.46
C PRO A 120 -9.83 20.96 -9.15
N GLU A 121 -9.28 19.75 -8.97
CA GLU A 121 -9.81 18.49 -9.52
C GLU A 121 -11.18 18.07 -8.94
N PHE A 122 -11.57 18.64 -7.80
CA PHE A 122 -12.84 18.37 -7.10
C PHE A 122 -13.81 19.57 -7.15
N THR A 123 -13.50 20.61 -7.92
CA THR A 123 -14.40 21.75 -8.07
C THR A 123 -15.52 21.34 -9.00
N GLU A 124 -16.76 21.32 -8.49
CA GLU A 124 -17.94 21.07 -9.32
C GLU A 124 -18.00 22.11 -10.45
N GLU A 125 -17.75 21.68 -11.70
CA GLU A 125 -18.28 22.39 -12.86
C GLU A 125 -19.81 22.21 -12.84
N GLY A 126 -20.51 23.13 -12.18
CA GLY A 126 -21.97 23.03 -12.01
C GLY A 126 -22.59 24.23 -11.31
N GLY A 127 -22.55 25.39 -11.95
CA GLY A 127 -23.34 26.57 -11.56
C GLY A 127 -23.91 27.25 -12.79
N GLU A 128 -25.21 27.06 -12.98
CA GLU A 128 -26.09 27.54 -14.07
C GLU A 128 -26.05 29.05 -14.35
#